data_AF-A0A2R6FBY3-F1
#
_entry.id   AF-A0A2R6FBY3-F1
#
_cell.length_a   1.000
_cell.length_b   1.000
_cell.length_c   1.000
_cell.angle_alpha   90.00
_cell.angle_beta   90.00
_cell.angle_gamma   90.00
#
_symmetry.space_group_name_H-M   'P 1'
#
loop_
_entity.id
_entity.type
_entity.pdbx_description
1 polymer ?
#
loop_
_entity_poly.entity_id
_entity_poly.type
_entity_poly.pdbx_seq_one_letter_code
_entity_poly.pdbx_strand_id
1 'polypeptide(L)' 'MKPVRLMSFNVRYDTATDGAHNWAHRRRLVADTIQYHDPDVIGVQEAMTHQLRELEVMLPAYEWVGDARDAA' A
#
# COMPACT_ATOMS: atom_id res chain seq x y z
N MET A 1 25.40 -13.55 -4.33
CA MET A 1 24.26 -12.95 -3.61
C MET A 1 23.11 -12.78 -4.57
N LYS A 2 21.87 -13.02 -4.11
CA LYS A 2 20.67 -12.69 -4.90
C LYS A 2 20.44 -11.17 -4.82
N PRO A 3 20.02 -10.49 -5.90
CA PRO A 3 19.64 -9.08 -5.83
C PRO A 3 18.42 -8.88 -4.92
N VAL A 4 18.34 -7.73 -4.25
CA VAL A 4 17.17 -7.30 -3.47
C VAL A 4 16.37 -6.30 -4.30
N ARG A 5 15.07 -6.54 -4.44
CA ARG A 5 14.11 -5.70 -5.17
C ARG A 5 13.44 -4.74 -4.19
N LEU A 6 13.58 -3.45 -4.43
CA LEU A 6 12.99 -2.40 -3.62
C LEU A 6 11.89 -1.68 -4.41
N MET A 7 10.84 -1.28 -3.72
CA MET A 7 9.77 -0.43 -4.26
C MET A 7 9.48 0.73 -3.32
N SER A 8 9.26 1.91 -3.89
CA SER A 8 8.63 3.04 -3.19
C SER A 8 7.34 3.36 -3.91
N PHE A 9 6.22 3.40 -3.19
CA PHE A 9 4.92 3.62 -3.79
C PHE A 9 4.05 4.51 -2.90
N ASN A 10 3.85 5.75 -3.33
CA ASN A 10 2.81 6.60 -2.75
C ASN A 10 1.45 6.13 -3.28
N VAL A 11 0.60 5.59 -2.40
CA VAL A 11 -0.67 4.98 -2.79
C VAL A 11 -1.84 5.96 -2.78
N ARG A 12 -1.57 7.22 -2.42
CA ARG A 12 -2.53 8.32 -2.24
C ARG A 12 -3.55 8.01 -1.14
N TYR A 13 -3.66 8.92 -0.15
CA TYR A 13 -4.61 8.76 0.95
C TYR A 13 -6.06 8.72 0.46
N ASP A 14 -6.92 8.10 1.26
CA ASP A 14 -8.34 8.01 0.95
C ASP A 14 -9.05 9.35 1.19
N THR A 15 -9.62 9.92 0.12
CA THR A 15 -10.46 11.11 0.20
C THR A 15 -11.62 11.04 -0.77
N ALA A 16 -12.79 11.53 -0.33
CA ALA A 16 -13.98 11.59 -1.16
C ALA A 16 -13.80 12.49 -2.40
N THR A 17 -12.90 13.48 -2.33
CA THR A 17 -12.62 14.40 -3.44
C THR A 17 -11.97 13.71 -4.65
N ASP A 18 -11.42 12.51 -4.49
CA ASP A 18 -10.79 11.77 -5.58
C ASP A 18 -11.83 11.10 -6.52
N GLY A 19 -13.12 11.10 -6.17
CA GLY A 19 -14.21 10.67 -7.06
C GLY A 19 -14.00 9.25 -7.61
N ALA A 20 -13.93 9.11 -8.94
CA ALA A 20 -13.67 7.81 -9.60
C ALA A 20 -12.29 7.21 -9.26
N HIS A 21 -11.36 8.02 -8.75
CA HIS A 21 -10.05 7.60 -8.26
C HIS A 21 -10.02 7.45 -6.75
N ASN A 22 -11.17 7.38 -6.07
CA ASN A 22 -11.21 7.06 -4.65
C ASN A 22 -10.55 5.70 -4.36
N TRP A 23 -10.00 5.55 -3.15
CA TRP A 23 -9.33 4.34 -2.69
C TRP A 23 -10.15 3.06 -2.92
N ALA A 24 -11.47 3.09 -2.69
CA ALA A 24 -12.34 1.95 -2.87
C ALA A 24 -12.27 1.35 -4.29
N HIS A 25 -12.00 2.18 -5.29
CA HIS A 25 -11.87 1.79 -6.69
C HIS A 25 -10.44 1.37 -7.07
N ARG A 26 -9.42 1.80 -6.31
CA ARG A 26 -8.00 1.57 -6.63
C ARG A 26 -7.32 0.50 -5.78
N ARG A 27 -7.86 0.16 -4.60
CA ARG A 27 -7.20 -0.73 -3.62
C ARG A 27 -6.71 -2.05 -4.21
N ARG A 28 -7.49 -2.68 -5.08
CA ARG A 28 -7.12 -3.93 -5.77
C ARG A 28 -5.99 -3.70 -6.77
N LEU A 29 -6.08 -2.65 -7.59
CA LEU A 29 -5.04 -2.30 -8.54
C LEU A 29 -3.70 -2.00 -7.84
N VAL A 30 -3.73 -1.35 -6.68
CA VAL A 30 -2.54 -1.10 -5.85
C VAL A 30 -1.93 -2.42 -5.38
N ALA A 31 -2.73 -3.32 -4.81
CA ALA A 31 -2.26 -4.63 -4.38
C ALA A 31 -1.70 -5.47 -5.54
N ASP A 32 -2.43 -5.52 -6.67
CA ASP A 32 -2.01 -6.24 -7.88
C ASP A 32 -0.70 -5.69 -8.44
N THR A 33 -0.50 -4.36 -8.40
CA THR A 33 0.75 -3.72 -8.82
C THR A 33 1.92 -4.16 -7.93
N ILE A 34 1.71 -4.23 -6.61
CA ILE A 34 2.74 -4.70 -5.67
C ILE A 34 3.06 -6.18 -5.94
N GLN A 35 2.05 -7.04 -6.08
CA GLN A 35 2.24 -8.47 -6.37
C GLN A 35 2.93 -8.70 -7.72
N TYR A 36 2.53 -7.96 -8.76
CA TYR A 36 3.12 -8.08 -10.09
C TYR A 36 4.61 -7.73 -10.10
N HIS A 37 4.98 -6.70 -9.35
CA HIS A 37 6.38 -6.28 -9.23
C HIS A 37 7.17 -7.10 -8.21
N ASP A 38 6.52 -7.85 -7.32
CA ASP A 38 7.16 -8.74 -6.35
C ASP A 38 8.41 -8.13 -5.68
N PRO A 39 8.30 -6.94 -5.02
CA PRO A 39 9.43 -6.37 -4.29
C PRO A 39 9.72 -7.20 -3.03
N ASP A 40 11.00 -7.33 -2.66
CA ASP A 40 11.39 -7.91 -1.38
C ASP A 40 11.06 -6.95 -0.22
N VAL A 41 11.18 -5.63 -0.47
CA VAL A 41 10.81 -4.58 0.49
C VAL A 41 10.10 -3.44 -0.23
N ILE A 42 8.98 -2.98 0.33
CA ILE A 42 8.22 -1.84 -0.16
C ILE A 42 8.04 -0.77 0.92
N GLY A 43 8.29 0.49 0.55
CA GLY A 43 7.85 1.65 1.32
C GLY A 43 6.55 2.20 0.74
N VAL A 44 5.50 2.29 1.56
CA VAL A 44 4.22 2.91 1.20
C VAL A 44 4.08 4.29 1.86
N GLN A 45 3.55 5.27 1.14
CA GLN A 45 3.29 6.63 1.66
C GLN A 45 1.82 7.03 1.47
N GLU A 46 1.37 8.01 2.26
CA GLU A 46 -0.01 8.51 2.32
C GLU A 46 -1.09 7.47 2.70
N ALA A 47 -0.73 6.21 2.97
CA ALA A 47 -1.73 5.23 3.39
C ALA A 47 -2.26 5.56 4.79
N MET A 48 -3.57 5.77 4.88
CA MET A 48 -4.30 5.83 6.15
C MET A 48 -4.37 4.44 6.81
N THR A 49 -4.66 4.38 8.12
CA THR A 49 -4.71 3.12 8.88
C THR A 49 -5.63 2.07 8.24
N HIS A 50 -6.80 2.45 7.73
CA HIS A 50 -7.69 1.50 7.06
C HIS A 50 -7.13 1.01 5.72
N GLN A 51 -6.47 1.88 4.95
CA GLN A 51 -5.83 1.50 3.69
C GLN A 51 -4.69 0.50 3.92
N LEU A 52 -3.87 0.71 4.97
CA LEU A 52 -2.82 -0.24 5.36
C LEU A 52 -3.40 -1.60 5.77
N ARG A 53 -4.44 -1.63 6.62
CA ARG A 53 -5.12 -2.88 7.01
C ARG A 53 -5.71 -3.63 5.82
N GLU A 54 -6.26 -2.91 4.84
CA GLU A 54 -6.75 -3.53 3.62
C GLU A 54 -5.61 -4.12 2.78
N LEU A 55 -4.47 -3.44 2.69
CA LEU A 55 -3.27 -3.97 2.03
C LEU A 55 -2.70 -5.19 2.76
N GLU A 56 -2.65 -5.20 4.09
CA GLU A 56 -2.25 -6.36 4.91
C GLU A 56 -3.07 -7.60 4.56
N VAL A 57 -4.39 -7.45 4.42
CA VAL A 57 -5.29 -8.57 4.04
C VAL A 57 -5.06 -9.00 2.58
N MET A 58 -4.86 -8.06 1.66
CA MET A 58 -4.67 -8.36 0.23
C MET A 58 -3.26 -8.88 -0.11
N LEU A 59 -2.27 -8.63 0.76
CA LEU A 59 -0.86 -8.95 0.56
C LEU A 59 -0.34 -9.82 1.72
N PRO A 60 -0.91 -11.02 1.96
CA PRO A 60 -0.60 -11.85 3.12
C PRO A 60 0.84 -12.43 3.13
N ALA A 61 1.56 -12.30 2.01
CA ALA A 61 2.97 -12.68 1.91
C ALA A 61 3.93 -11.63 2.50
N TYR A 62 3.43 -10.43 2.82
CA TYR A 62 4.21 -9.34 3.38
C TYR A 62 3.91 -9.16 4.87
N GLU A 63 4.95 -8.75 5.60
CA GLU A 63 4.82 -8.20 6.95
C GLU A 63 4.94 -6.67 6.88
N TRP A 64 4.23 -5.96 7.75
CA TRP A 64 4.11 -4.51 7.74
C TRP A 64 4.68 -3.92 9.03
N VAL A 65 5.45 -2.85 8.89
CA VAL A 65 6.06 -2.11 10.01
C VAL A 65 5.78 -0.62 9.84
N GLY A 66 5.26 0.01 10.90
CA GLY A 66 5.02 1.45 10.96
C GLY A 66 3.66 1.80 11.56
N ASP A 67 3.57 2.97 12.18
CA ASP A 67 2.33 3.52 12.71
C ASP A 67 1.81 4.65 11.82
N ALA A 68 0.50 4.90 11.88
CA ALA A 68 -0.08 6.08 11.26
C ALA A 68 0.52 7.34 11.89
N ARG A 69 0.91 8.30 11.04
CA ARG A 69 1.52 9.57 11.49
C ARG A 69 0.64 10.33 12.49
N ASP A 70 -0.69 10.24 12.33
CA ASP A 70 -1.68 10.94 13.15
C ASP A 70 -2.41 9.99 14.12
N ALA A 71 -1.78 8.88 14.55
CA ALA A 71 -2.37 7.91 15.49
C ALA A 71 -2.45 8.42 16.95
N ALA A 72 -2.59 9.73 17.16
CA ALA A 72 -2.75 10.37 18.47
C ALA A 72 -4.23 10.67 18.77
#